data_AF-A0A535JY33-F1
#
_entry.id   AF-A0A535JY33-F1
#
_cell.length_a   1.000
_cell.length_b   1.000
_cell.length_c   1.000
_cell.angle_alpha   90.00
_cell.angle_beta   90.00
_cell.angle_gamma   90.00
#
_symmetry.space_group_name_H-M   'P 1'
#
loop_
_entity.id
_entity.type
_entity.pdbx_description
1 polymer ?
#
loop_
_entity_poly.entity_id
_entity_poly.type
_entity_poly.pdbx_seq_one_letter_code
_entity_poly.pdbx_strand_id
1 'polypeptide(L)'
;MRYTRAERVAQMTVVAVAVVFAVGVVGFLFRGGGPGGPGASGAPSATPATHGPDARITLETCCAQTARFIRAAWESGTRISAAKVTLTPDPGFACVATVDTSSLRGTFGCAGLLKGATDYVARLELTTAAGTYPFEQKFRTMGDKLNDVKWFTEFEDPAGEPLACAAASCRIIQNYTAGKDPLTAQGILDLGRQFNKSKDPGLDPVAIATVLQRMEPRNHYHYYRYDTREDATGAAVYWLVRSGKPVMVISLAGQHGPVLIGFQGTYGTYYDDPANRITGVIVEDPQRGDLSPATQNRRPDKYRTAGFQTGQLLSLDEWSRDEWWLGFPYASPIPMPDGSRLAIDRNDGVYPTPHWAGKFVIIVDDGDAENPPDREGRVRFR
;
A
#
# COMPACT_ATOMS: atom_id res chain seq x y z
N MET A 1 -2.24 15.13 -46.31
CA MET A 1 -1.31 15.09 -45.17
C MET A 1 -0.32 13.95 -45.40
N ARG A 2 1.00 14.19 -45.30
CA ARG A 2 2.03 13.15 -45.45
C ARG A 2 2.44 12.67 -44.07
N TYR A 3 2.25 11.38 -43.77
CA TYR A 3 2.62 10.76 -42.50
C TYR A 3 4.12 10.94 -42.18
N THR A 4 4.40 11.24 -40.92
CA THR A 4 5.74 11.41 -40.33
C THR A 4 6.49 10.08 -40.29
N ARG A 5 7.83 10.12 -40.14
CA ARG A 5 8.66 8.90 -40.09
C ARG A 5 8.28 7.99 -38.91
N ALA A 6 7.89 8.55 -37.76
CA ALA A 6 7.48 7.77 -36.59
C ALA A 6 6.17 7.01 -36.82
N GLU A 7 5.21 7.62 -37.52
CA GLU A 7 3.93 6.98 -37.86
C GLU A 7 4.11 5.84 -38.86
N ARG A 8 5.07 5.96 -39.80
CA ARG A 8 5.40 4.85 -40.71
C ARG A 8 6.09 3.68 -40.01
N VAL A 9 6.91 3.96 -39.00
CA VAL A 9 7.55 2.91 -38.19
C VAL A 9 6.50 2.17 -37.35
N ALA A 10 5.57 2.89 -36.72
CA ALA A 10 4.47 2.29 -35.98
C ALA A 10 3.57 1.42 -36.89
N GLN A 11 3.27 1.89 -38.11
CA GLN A 11 2.50 1.11 -39.09
C GLN A 11 3.26 -0.15 -39.56
N MET A 12 4.58 -0.06 -39.78
CA MET A 12 5.42 -1.22 -40.12
C MET A 12 5.43 -2.27 -39.00
N THR A 13 5.49 -1.84 -37.74
CA THR A 13 5.48 -2.75 -36.58
C THR A 13 4.14 -3.46 -36.45
N VAL A 14 3.02 -2.75 -36.63
CA VAL A 14 1.67 -3.34 -36.59
C VAL A 14 1.47 -4.35 -37.73
N VAL A 15 1.95 -4.05 -38.94
CA VAL A 15 1.87 -4.97 -40.08
C VAL A 15 2.76 -6.20 -39.85
N ALA A 16 3.97 -6.05 -39.30
CA ALA A 16 4.84 -7.17 -39.00
C ALA A 16 4.24 -8.12 -37.93
N VAL A 17 3.64 -7.57 -36.87
CA VAL A 17 2.95 -8.37 -35.84
C VAL A 17 1.75 -9.11 -36.44
N ALA A 18 0.97 -8.45 -37.31
CA ALA A 18 -0.16 -9.08 -37.99
C ALA A 18 0.27 -10.22 -38.93
N VAL A 19 1.39 -10.09 -39.65
CA VAL A 19 1.93 -11.13 -40.53
C VAL A 19 2.46 -12.33 -39.72
N VAL A 20 3.13 -12.10 -38.59
CA VAL A 20 3.59 -13.19 -37.70
C VAL A 20 2.41 -13.96 -37.11
N PHE A 21 1.34 -13.26 -36.71
CA PHE A 21 0.11 -13.89 -36.22
C PHE A 21 -0.61 -14.68 -37.32
N ALA A 22 -0.69 -14.15 -38.54
CA ALA A 22 -1.32 -14.84 -39.67
C ALA A 22 -0.56 -16.10 -40.09
N VAL A 23 0.78 -16.07 -40.14
CA VAL A 23 1.61 -17.24 -40.49
C VAL A 23 1.56 -18.32 -39.39
N GLY A 24 1.53 -17.93 -38.12
CA GLY A 24 1.40 -18.87 -36.99
C GLY A 24 0.04 -19.58 -36.95
N VAL A 25 -1.05 -18.86 -37.24
CA VAL A 25 -2.41 -19.43 -37.23
C VAL A 25 -2.68 -20.29 -38.47
N VAL A 26 -2.19 -19.89 -39.66
CA VAL A 26 -2.31 -20.70 -40.88
C VAL A 26 -1.42 -21.95 -40.80
N GLY A 27 -0.22 -21.88 -40.22
CA GLY A 27 0.64 -23.04 -40.01
C GLY A 27 0.05 -24.09 -39.05
N PHE A 28 -0.78 -23.66 -38.09
CA PHE A 28 -1.44 -24.53 -37.12
C PHE A 28 -2.73 -25.18 -37.69
N LEU A 29 -3.47 -24.48 -38.55
CA LEU A 29 -4.74 -24.95 -39.10
C LEU A 29 -4.61 -25.86 -40.33
N PHE A 30 -3.48 -25.84 -41.05
CA PHE A 30 -3.31 -26.59 -42.31
C PHE A 30 -2.37 -27.81 -42.22
N ARG A 31 -1.97 -28.27 -41.02
CA ARG A 31 -1.33 -29.59 -40.83
C ARG A 31 -2.35 -30.64 -40.40
N GLY A 32 -3.17 -31.08 -41.36
CA GLY A 32 -4.07 -32.23 -41.20
C GLY A 32 -4.10 -33.13 -42.43
N GLY A 33 -3.75 -34.42 -42.25
CA GLY A 33 -3.99 -35.57 -43.17
C GLY A 33 -2.85 -35.87 -44.16
N GLY A 34 -2.31 -37.09 -44.33
CA GLY A 34 -2.66 -38.46 -43.92
C GLY A 34 -1.48 -39.44 -44.22
N PRO A 35 -1.70 -40.71 -44.66
CA PRO A 35 -1.78 -41.93 -43.82
C PRO A 35 -0.68 -42.99 -44.07
N GLY A 36 -0.49 -43.94 -43.14
CA GLY A 36 -0.01 -45.30 -43.44
C GLY A 36 0.95 -45.97 -42.45
N GLY A 37 0.55 -47.15 -41.93
CA GLY A 37 1.48 -48.24 -41.54
C GLY A 37 1.42 -48.73 -40.07
N PRO A 38 1.11 -50.02 -39.81
CA PRO A 38 0.91 -50.57 -38.46
C PRO A 38 2.20 -51.15 -37.85
N GLY A 39 2.37 -51.02 -36.53
CA GLY A 39 3.51 -51.62 -35.83
C GLY A 39 3.43 -51.46 -34.30
N ALA A 40 3.17 -52.58 -33.64
CA ALA A 40 3.05 -52.78 -32.19
C ALA A 40 4.05 -52.05 -31.28
N SER A 41 3.58 -51.58 -30.13
CA SER A 41 3.99 -52.10 -28.81
C SER A 41 3.20 -51.38 -27.72
N GLY A 42 2.62 -52.17 -26.80
CA GLY A 42 1.82 -51.64 -25.69
C GLY A 42 2.67 -50.76 -24.79
N ALA A 43 2.41 -49.45 -24.83
CA ALA A 43 2.88 -48.53 -23.81
C ALA A 43 2.08 -48.79 -22.51
N PRO A 44 2.73 -48.77 -21.34
CA PRO A 44 2.02 -48.94 -20.08
C PRO A 44 0.97 -47.83 -19.98
N SER A 45 -0.27 -48.23 -19.67
CA SER A 45 -1.34 -47.31 -19.33
C SER A 45 -0.84 -46.48 -18.14
N ALA A 46 -0.47 -45.23 -18.41
CA ALA A 46 -0.14 -44.28 -17.37
C ALA A 46 -1.42 -44.10 -16.55
N THR A 47 -1.41 -44.65 -15.35
CA THR A 47 -2.40 -44.33 -14.32
C THR A 47 -2.56 -42.81 -14.30
N PRO A 48 -3.78 -42.26 -14.43
CA PRO A 48 -3.96 -40.82 -14.31
C PRO A 48 -3.34 -40.41 -12.98
N ALA A 49 -2.45 -39.42 -13.00
CA ALA A 49 -1.95 -38.82 -11.78
C ALA A 49 -3.18 -38.29 -11.02
N THR A 50 -3.61 -39.05 -10.01
CA THR A 50 -4.81 -38.78 -9.21
C THR A 50 -4.61 -37.59 -8.27
N HIS A 51 -3.38 -37.09 -8.17
CA HIS A 51 -3.05 -35.90 -7.41
C HIS A 51 -2.81 -34.75 -8.38
N GLY A 52 -3.61 -33.69 -8.26
CA GLY A 52 -3.37 -32.42 -8.92
C GLY A 52 -2.04 -31.80 -8.49
N PRO A 53 -1.62 -30.68 -9.11
CA PRO A 53 -0.41 -30.00 -8.69
C PRO A 53 -0.52 -29.60 -7.21
N ASP A 54 0.51 -29.84 -6.41
CA ASP A 54 0.64 -29.13 -5.15
C ASP A 54 0.87 -27.66 -5.48
N ALA A 55 -0.04 -26.78 -5.03
CA ALA A 55 0.08 -25.35 -5.21
C ALA A 55 -0.04 -24.63 -3.86
N ARG A 56 0.86 -23.68 -3.63
CA ARG A 56 0.86 -22.82 -2.45
C ARG A 56 0.45 -21.42 -2.87
N ILE A 57 -0.51 -20.84 -2.15
CA ILE A 57 -0.92 -19.43 -2.31
C ILE A 57 -0.39 -18.64 -1.13
N THR A 58 0.21 -17.49 -1.41
CA THR A 58 0.71 -16.53 -0.41
C THR A 58 0.07 -15.18 -0.68
N LEU A 59 -0.77 -14.71 0.25
CA LEU A 59 -1.33 -13.36 0.18
C LEU A 59 -0.24 -12.34 0.52
N GLU A 60 -0.12 -11.28 -0.28
CA GLU A 60 0.87 -10.23 -0.04
C GLU A 60 0.43 -9.25 1.07
N THR A 61 -0.87 -9.19 1.37
CA THR A 61 -1.38 -8.35 2.48
C THR A 61 -0.95 -8.96 3.81
N CYS A 62 0.09 -8.40 4.41
CA CYS A 62 0.53 -8.72 5.76
C CYS A 62 -0.21 -7.83 6.75
N CYS A 63 -1.12 -8.39 7.57
CA CYS A 63 -1.65 -7.85 8.83
C CYS A 63 -2.80 -8.74 9.36
N ALA A 64 -3.33 -8.42 10.55
CA ALA A 64 -4.50 -9.08 11.16
C ALA A 64 -5.76 -9.04 10.28
N GLN A 65 -5.82 -8.12 9.29
CA GLN A 65 -6.93 -7.96 8.36
C GLN A 65 -6.44 -7.93 6.92
N THR A 66 -7.24 -8.46 6.00
CA THR A 66 -6.97 -8.36 4.57
C THR A 66 -7.40 -6.99 4.06
N ALA A 67 -6.55 -6.33 3.27
CA ALA A 67 -6.90 -5.07 2.63
C ALA A 67 -8.12 -5.22 1.71
N ARG A 68 -8.69 -4.09 1.26
CA ARG A 68 -9.68 -4.10 0.16
C ARG A 68 -9.04 -4.36 -1.19
N PHE A 69 -7.72 -4.48 -1.27
CA PHE A 69 -7.03 -4.85 -2.49
C PHE A 69 -6.42 -6.24 -2.34
N ILE A 70 -6.67 -7.14 -3.31
CA ILE A 70 -6.07 -8.47 -3.31
C ILE A 70 -4.93 -8.55 -4.32
N ARG A 71 -3.77 -8.97 -3.79
CA ARG A 71 -2.64 -9.44 -4.56
C ARG A 71 -2.04 -10.65 -3.84
N ALA A 72 -1.82 -11.72 -4.59
CA ALA A 72 -1.30 -12.97 -4.07
C ALA A 72 -0.29 -13.56 -5.03
N ALA A 73 0.76 -14.16 -4.50
CA ALA A 73 1.65 -15.04 -5.23
C ALA A 73 1.15 -16.48 -5.14
N TRP A 74 1.38 -17.27 -6.19
CA TRP A 74 1.19 -18.70 -6.16
C TRP A 74 2.43 -19.42 -6.70
N GLU A 75 2.69 -20.60 -6.16
CA GLU A 75 3.81 -21.47 -6.54
C GLU A 75 3.29 -22.90 -6.72
N SER A 76 3.86 -23.66 -7.65
CA SER A 76 3.51 -25.06 -7.90
C SER A 76 4.74 -25.92 -8.17
N GLY A 77 4.68 -27.18 -7.71
CA GLY A 77 5.67 -28.20 -8.07
C GLY A 77 5.54 -28.73 -9.51
N THR A 78 4.47 -28.37 -10.23
CA THR A 78 4.21 -28.80 -11.61
C THR A 78 4.12 -27.59 -12.53
N ARG A 79 4.56 -27.76 -13.78
CA ARG A 79 4.47 -26.70 -14.79
C ARG A 79 3.01 -26.37 -15.14
N ILE A 80 2.69 -25.09 -15.03
CA ILE A 80 1.38 -24.50 -15.32
C ILE A 80 1.43 -23.83 -16.69
N SER A 81 0.49 -24.17 -17.57
CA SER A 81 0.37 -23.56 -18.89
C SER A 81 -0.59 -22.36 -18.90
N ALA A 82 -1.55 -22.32 -17.98
CA ALA A 82 -2.49 -21.22 -17.83
C ALA A 82 -2.99 -21.11 -16.39
N ALA A 83 -3.26 -19.89 -15.94
CA ALA A 83 -3.88 -19.60 -14.66
C ALA A 83 -5.07 -18.66 -14.85
N LYS A 84 -6.16 -18.90 -14.11
CA LYS A 84 -7.34 -18.03 -14.08
C LYS A 84 -7.78 -17.82 -12.64
N VAL A 85 -8.25 -16.63 -12.32
CA VAL A 85 -8.83 -16.35 -11.00
C VAL A 85 -10.26 -15.85 -11.16
N THR A 86 -11.12 -16.25 -10.23
CA THR A 86 -12.45 -15.68 -10.03
C THR A 86 -12.65 -15.37 -8.55
N LEU A 87 -13.46 -14.36 -8.25
CA LEU A 87 -13.86 -14.01 -6.89
C LEU A 87 -15.35 -14.25 -6.69
N THR A 88 -15.71 -14.75 -5.51
CA THR A 88 -17.09 -14.80 -5.02
C THR A 88 -17.17 -14.08 -3.68
N PRO A 89 -18.05 -13.08 -3.50
CA PRO A 89 -18.94 -12.51 -4.51
C PRO A 89 -18.17 -11.86 -5.67
N ASP A 90 -18.82 -11.77 -6.84
CA ASP A 90 -18.25 -11.10 -8.01
C ASP A 90 -18.01 -9.62 -7.67
N PRO A 91 -16.77 -9.11 -7.80
CA PRO A 91 -16.47 -7.71 -7.54
C PRO A 91 -17.05 -6.74 -8.58
N GLY A 92 -17.48 -7.23 -9.74
CA GLY A 92 -17.99 -6.40 -10.84
C GLY A 92 -16.89 -5.75 -11.70
N PHE A 93 -15.64 -6.18 -11.54
CA PHE A 93 -14.48 -5.78 -12.33
C PHE A 93 -13.48 -6.92 -12.48
N ALA A 94 -12.55 -6.78 -13.43
CA ALA A 94 -11.65 -7.86 -13.80
C ALA A 94 -10.66 -8.24 -12.69
N CYS A 95 -10.51 -9.55 -12.48
CA CYS A 95 -9.39 -10.15 -11.77
C CYS A 95 -8.57 -11.01 -12.74
N VAL A 96 -7.25 -10.97 -12.58
CA VAL A 96 -6.31 -11.62 -13.49
C VAL A 96 -5.34 -12.47 -12.71
N ALA A 97 -4.93 -13.59 -13.33
CA ALA A 97 -3.85 -14.42 -12.86
C ALA A 97 -2.76 -14.45 -13.94
N THR A 98 -1.51 -14.47 -13.51
CA THR A 98 -0.33 -14.54 -14.37
C THR A 98 0.39 -15.85 -14.13
N VAL A 99 1.12 -16.30 -15.15
CA VAL A 99 2.10 -17.39 -15.08
C VAL A 99 3.44 -16.78 -15.46
N ASP A 100 4.46 -17.02 -14.65
CA ASP A 100 5.80 -16.52 -14.95
C ASP A 100 6.51 -17.36 -16.02
N THR A 101 7.71 -16.95 -16.42
CA THR A 101 8.50 -17.64 -17.45
C THR A 101 8.98 -19.03 -17.03
N SER A 102 9.06 -19.32 -15.72
CA SER A 102 9.40 -20.67 -15.23
C SER A 102 8.23 -21.64 -15.32
N SER A 103 7.00 -21.13 -15.47
CA SER A 103 5.75 -21.90 -15.39
C SER A 103 5.49 -22.56 -14.04
N LEU A 104 6.26 -22.24 -13.01
CA LEU A 104 6.12 -22.82 -11.67
C LEU A 104 5.58 -21.83 -10.64
N ARG A 105 5.43 -20.56 -11.02
CA ARG A 105 4.90 -19.53 -10.13
C ARG A 105 4.14 -18.48 -10.93
N GLY A 106 3.43 -17.64 -10.21
CA GLY A 106 2.75 -16.50 -10.77
C GLY A 106 2.08 -15.67 -9.69
N THR A 107 1.21 -14.77 -10.12
CA THR A 107 0.43 -13.94 -9.20
C THR A 107 -1.03 -13.93 -9.61
N PHE A 108 -1.91 -13.55 -8.70
CA PHE A 108 -3.26 -13.13 -9.07
C PHE A 108 -3.68 -11.92 -8.25
N GLY A 109 -4.60 -11.14 -8.82
CA GLY A 109 -5.14 -9.94 -8.17
C GLY A 109 -6.28 -9.35 -8.97
N CYS A 110 -6.85 -8.26 -8.46
CA CYS A 110 -7.96 -7.57 -9.11
C CYS A 110 -7.60 -6.12 -9.43
N ALA A 111 -8.29 -5.56 -10.43
CA ALA A 111 -7.98 -4.22 -10.92
C ALA A 111 -8.33 -3.10 -9.92
N GLY A 112 -9.38 -3.28 -9.11
CA GLY A 112 -9.87 -2.27 -8.18
C GLY A 112 -10.01 -2.78 -6.74
N LEU A 113 -10.47 -1.87 -5.88
CA LEU A 113 -10.78 -2.12 -4.48
C LEU A 113 -12.08 -2.92 -4.33
N LEU A 114 -11.99 -4.01 -3.59
CA LEU A 114 -13.08 -4.86 -3.15
C LEU A 114 -13.94 -4.14 -2.10
N LYS A 115 -15.19 -4.58 -1.96
CA LYS A 115 -16.09 -4.10 -0.89
C LYS A 115 -15.48 -4.39 0.49
N GLY A 116 -15.63 -3.45 1.42
CA GLY A 116 -15.18 -3.60 2.79
C GLY A 116 -16.00 -4.60 3.61
N ALA A 117 -15.41 -5.12 4.68
CA ALA A 117 -16.04 -6.04 5.64
C ALA A 117 -16.77 -7.23 4.98
N THR A 118 -16.26 -7.72 3.85
CA THR A 118 -16.90 -8.74 3.02
C THR A 118 -16.07 -10.00 2.98
N ASP A 119 -16.70 -11.16 3.16
CA ASP A 119 -16.07 -12.46 3.00
C ASP A 119 -16.00 -12.82 1.51
N TYR A 120 -14.79 -13.10 1.02
CA TYR A 120 -14.52 -13.51 -0.35
C TYR A 120 -13.90 -14.90 -0.42
N VAL A 121 -14.15 -15.57 -1.55
CA VAL A 121 -13.45 -16.77 -1.99
C VAL A 121 -12.77 -16.46 -3.32
N ALA A 122 -11.43 -16.44 -3.32
CA ALA A 122 -10.64 -16.45 -4.55
C ALA A 122 -10.46 -17.89 -5.02
N ARG A 123 -11.03 -18.21 -6.18
CA ARG A 123 -10.84 -19.50 -6.85
C ARG A 123 -9.81 -19.34 -7.96
N LEU A 124 -8.61 -19.83 -7.71
CA LEU A 124 -7.50 -19.90 -8.66
C LEU A 124 -7.54 -21.25 -9.38
N GLU A 125 -7.70 -21.24 -10.69
CA GLU A 125 -7.67 -22.44 -11.55
C GLU A 125 -6.32 -22.51 -12.25
N LEU A 126 -5.54 -23.55 -11.95
CA LEU A 126 -4.23 -23.80 -12.55
C LEU A 126 -4.33 -24.94 -13.56
N THR A 127 -3.91 -24.69 -14.80
CA THR A 127 -3.95 -25.64 -15.90
C THR A 127 -2.59 -26.30 -16.10
N THR A 128 -2.55 -27.63 -16.10
CA THR A 128 -1.38 -28.45 -16.44
C THR A 128 -1.69 -29.29 -17.68
N ALA A 129 -0.74 -30.11 -18.13
CA ALA A 129 -0.99 -31.10 -19.18
C ALA A 129 -2.03 -32.16 -18.78
N ALA A 130 -2.20 -32.41 -17.48
CA ALA A 130 -3.12 -33.44 -16.96
C ALA A 130 -4.54 -32.92 -16.74
N GLY A 131 -4.75 -31.60 -16.64
CA GLY A 131 -6.06 -31.02 -16.42
C GLY A 131 -6.02 -29.62 -15.79
N THR A 132 -7.18 -29.12 -15.39
CA THR A 132 -7.34 -27.86 -14.66
C THR A 132 -7.74 -28.15 -13.22
N TYR A 133 -7.06 -27.52 -12.27
CA TYR A 133 -7.20 -27.80 -10.84
C TYR A 133 -7.53 -26.50 -10.09
N PRO A 134 -8.66 -26.46 -9.35
CA PRO A 134 -9.05 -25.29 -8.58
C PRO A 134 -8.39 -25.27 -7.19
N PHE A 135 -8.02 -24.07 -6.75
CA PHE A 135 -7.53 -23.76 -5.42
C PHE A 135 -8.33 -22.61 -4.86
N GLU A 136 -8.86 -22.78 -3.65
CA GLU A 136 -9.65 -21.76 -2.99
C GLU A 136 -8.85 -21.08 -1.88
N GLN A 137 -8.84 -19.76 -1.90
CA GLN A 137 -8.35 -18.92 -0.83
C GLN A 137 -9.51 -18.09 -0.28
N LYS A 138 -9.91 -18.38 0.97
CA LYS A 138 -10.93 -17.60 1.69
C LYS A 138 -10.25 -16.45 2.43
N PHE A 139 -10.88 -15.28 2.44
CA PHE A 139 -10.40 -14.12 3.18
C PHE A 139 -11.56 -13.14 3.44
N ARG A 140 -11.39 -12.26 4.43
CA ARG A 140 -12.34 -11.19 4.75
C ARG A 140 -11.64 -9.85 4.61
N THR A 141 -12.19 -8.96 3.80
CA THR A 141 -11.65 -7.60 3.64
C THR A 141 -11.90 -6.76 4.89
N MET A 142 -11.01 -5.82 5.17
CA MET A 142 -11.16 -4.84 6.25
C MET A 142 -12.41 -3.98 6.06
N GLY A 143 -12.97 -3.50 7.18
CA GLY A 143 -14.04 -2.50 7.20
C GLY A 143 -13.52 -1.09 6.91
N ASP A 144 -14.25 -0.06 7.33
CA ASP A 144 -13.83 1.35 7.18
C ASP A 144 -12.78 1.78 8.22
N LYS A 145 -12.39 0.87 9.11
CA LYS A 145 -11.42 1.08 10.18
C LYS A 145 -10.59 -0.18 10.39
N LEU A 146 -9.30 -0.01 10.67
CA LEU A 146 -8.41 -1.07 11.14
C LEU A 146 -8.77 -1.43 12.58
N ASN A 147 -8.78 -2.73 12.88
CA ASN A 147 -8.98 -3.27 14.20
C ASN A 147 -7.63 -3.48 14.89
N ASP A 148 -7.63 -3.47 16.22
CA ASP A 148 -6.47 -3.87 17.04
C ASP A 148 -5.18 -3.09 16.74
N VAL A 149 -5.31 -1.85 16.26
CA VAL A 149 -4.18 -0.92 16.20
C VAL A 149 -3.83 -0.54 17.64
N LYS A 150 -2.58 -0.78 18.02
CA LYS A 150 -2.11 -0.48 19.37
C LYS A 150 -1.53 0.92 19.40
N TRP A 151 -2.11 1.77 20.24
CA TRP A 151 -1.62 3.11 20.49
C TRP A 151 -0.36 3.16 21.36
N PHE A 152 0.49 4.14 21.09
CA PHE A 152 1.68 4.46 21.88
C PHE A 152 1.77 5.97 22.08
N THR A 153 2.21 6.39 23.27
CA THR A 153 2.42 7.79 23.62
C THR A 153 3.72 8.33 23.04
N GLU A 154 3.79 9.63 22.76
CA GLU A 154 5.07 10.32 22.51
C GLU A 154 5.83 10.73 23.78
N PHE A 155 5.19 10.66 24.96
CA PHE A 155 5.72 11.06 26.25
C PHE A 155 6.36 9.89 27.02
N GLU A 156 7.27 9.16 26.37
CA GLU A 156 8.00 8.07 27.03
C GLU A 156 9.16 8.57 27.90
N ASP A 157 9.54 9.85 27.78
CA ASP A 157 10.51 10.49 28.66
C ASP A 157 9.95 10.54 30.11
N PRO A 158 10.69 10.08 31.13
CA PRO A 158 10.26 10.15 32.53
C PRO A 158 9.95 11.57 33.04
N ALA A 159 10.53 12.61 32.44
CA ALA A 159 10.25 14.01 32.72
C ALA A 159 8.95 14.52 32.05
N GLY A 160 8.29 13.69 31.24
CA GLY A 160 7.08 14.05 30.50
C GLY A 160 7.34 15.04 29.36
N GLU A 161 8.58 15.10 28.86
CA GLU A 161 8.91 15.85 27.66
C GLU A 161 8.48 15.07 26.40
N PRO A 162 7.90 15.74 25.39
CA PRO A 162 7.56 15.08 24.14
C PRO A 162 8.85 14.68 23.41
N LEU A 163 8.98 13.40 23.04
CA LEU A 163 10.12 12.93 22.27
C LEU A 163 9.98 13.30 20.78
N ALA A 164 9.06 12.62 20.11
CA ALA A 164 8.60 12.91 18.76
C ALA A 164 7.33 12.09 18.43
N CYS A 165 6.24 12.77 18.10
CA CYS A 165 5.00 12.17 17.60
C CYS A 165 5.24 11.16 16.47
N ALA A 166 6.09 11.50 15.50
CA ALA A 166 6.44 10.62 14.38
C ALA A 166 7.09 9.30 14.85
N ALA A 167 7.89 9.32 15.92
CA ALA A 167 8.53 8.12 16.43
C ALA A 167 7.52 7.18 17.12
N ALA A 168 6.60 7.73 17.91
CA ALA A 168 5.49 6.96 18.48
C ALA A 168 4.57 6.39 17.38
N SER A 169 4.29 7.17 16.34
CA SER A 169 3.51 6.71 15.18
C SER A 169 4.22 5.62 14.36
N CYS A 170 5.55 5.70 14.21
CA CYS A 170 6.35 4.60 13.65
C CYS A 170 6.23 3.33 14.50
N ARG A 171 6.18 3.46 15.83
CA ARG A 171 5.96 2.34 16.76
C ARG A 171 4.58 1.71 16.60
N ILE A 172 3.53 2.53 16.46
CA ILE A 172 2.15 2.08 16.16
C ILE A 172 2.14 1.26 14.86
N ILE A 173 2.70 1.82 13.79
CA ILE A 173 2.78 1.16 12.47
C ILE A 173 3.55 -0.16 12.57
N GLN A 174 4.74 -0.15 13.18
CA GLN A 174 5.59 -1.33 13.32
C GLN A 174 4.88 -2.44 14.12
N ASN A 175 4.19 -2.06 15.20
CA ASN A 175 3.42 -3.02 15.98
C ASN A 175 2.32 -3.68 15.14
N TYR A 176 1.60 -2.88 14.37
CA TYR A 176 0.53 -3.37 13.51
C TYR A 176 1.04 -4.28 12.39
N THR A 177 2.10 -3.88 11.67
CA THR A 177 2.57 -4.61 10.48
C THR A 177 3.41 -5.84 10.81
N ALA A 178 4.19 -5.81 11.90
CA ALA A 178 5.09 -6.89 12.26
C ALA A 178 4.64 -7.71 13.48
N GLY A 179 3.61 -7.27 14.22
CA GLY A 179 3.17 -7.89 15.47
C GLY A 179 4.24 -7.83 16.58
N LYS A 180 5.18 -6.88 16.47
CA LYS A 180 6.35 -6.76 17.33
C LYS A 180 6.58 -5.32 17.73
N ASP A 181 7.22 -5.15 18.87
CA ASP A 181 7.55 -3.84 19.43
C ASP A 181 9.05 -3.78 19.75
N PRO A 182 9.91 -3.70 18.73
CA PRO A 182 11.35 -3.93 18.89
C PRO A 182 12.11 -2.73 19.49
N LEU A 183 11.54 -1.53 19.44
CA LEU A 183 12.16 -0.28 19.86
C LEU A 183 11.13 0.63 20.55
N THR A 184 11.60 1.37 21.56
CA THR A 184 10.85 2.47 22.18
C THR A 184 10.76 3.67 21.22
N ALA A 185 9.89 4.64 21.51
CA ALA A 185 9.82 5.87 20.72
C ALA A 185 11.17 6.60 20.70
N GLN A 186 11.90 6.61 21.82
CA GLN A 186 13.27 7.15 21.90
C GLN A 186 14.23 6.42 20.95
N GLY A 187 14.23 5.09 20.97
CA GLY A 187 15.10 4.30 20.10
C GLY A 187 14.80 4.49 18.61
N ILE A 188 13.52 4.66 18.26
CA ILE A 188 13.08 5.00 16.90
C ILE A 188 13.53 6.40 16.51
N LEU A 189 13.43 7.39 17.40
CA LEU A 189 13.88 8.75 17.16
C LEU A 189 15.40 8.81 16.92
N ASP A 190 16.18 8.14 17.78
CA ASP A 190 17.65 8.10 17.65
C ASP A 190 18.09 7.39 16.36
N LEU A 191 17.42 6.28 16.02
CA LEU A 191 17.66 5.58 14.76
C LEU A 191 17.26 6.44 13.56
N GLY A 192 16.14 7.16 13.63
CA GLY A 192 15.61 7.93 12.51
C GLY A 192 16.39 9.20 12.20
N ARG A 193 16.90 9.89 13.23
CA ARG A 193 17.65 11.14 13.06
C ARG A 193 18.86 11.00 12.16
N GLN A 194 19.50 9.84 12.11
CA GLN A 194 20.65 9.59 11.22
C GLN A 194 20.26 9.60 9.72
N PHE A 195 18.97 9.47 9.41
CA PHE A 195 18.43 9.42 8.05
C PHE A 195 17.74 10.71 7.61
N ASN A 196 17.55 11.68 8.52
CA ASN A 196 16.99 12.98 8.18
C ASN A 196 17.79 13.61 7.02
N LYS A 197 17.07 14.12 6.02
CA LYS A 197 17.59 14.91 4.90
C LYS A 197 17.47 16.41 5.13
N SER A 198 16.83 16.77 6.24
CA SER A 198 16.65 18.14 6.71
C SER A 198 17.18 18.31 8.13
N LYS A 199 17.22 19.57 8.61
CA LYS A 199 17.58 19.88 10.02
C LYS A 199 16.39 19.75 10.97
N ASP A 200 15.43 18.90 10.64
CA ASP A 200 14.25 18.67 11.48
C ASP A 200 14.69 18.07 12.84
N PRO A 201 14.27 18.65 13.98
CA PRO A 201 14.57 18.09 15.30
C PRO A 201 13.82 16.78 15.57
N GLY A 202 12.69 16.56 14.89
CA GLY A 202 11.94 15.31 14.86
C GLY A 202 12.45 14.38 13.75
N LEU A 203 11.50 13.72 13.07
CA LEU A 203 11.78 12.87 11.92
C LEU A 203 11.10 13.45 10.68
N ASP A 204 11.88 13.64 9.61
CA ASP A 204 11.33 14.05 8.32
C ASP A 204 10.75 12.84 7.53
N PRO A 205 9.99 13.08 6.45
CA PRO A 205 9.34 11.98 5.70
C PRO A 205 10.29 10.88 5.22
N VAL A 206 11.53 11.22 4.88
CA VAL A 206 12.55 10.25 4.45
C VAL A 206 12.99 9.39 5.62
N ALA A 207 13.28 10.01 6.77
CA ALA A 207 13.67 9.28 7.97
C ALA A 207 12.57 8.32 8.45
N ILE A 208 11.31 8.76 8.43
CA ILE A 208 10.14 7.95 8.79
C ILE A 208 10.05 6.70 7.90
N ALA A 209 10.00 6.89 6.58
CA ALA A 209 9.91 5.79 5.62
C ALA A 209 11.10 4.82 5.76
N THR A 210 12.31 5.36 5.90
CA THR A 210 13.54 4.56 6.05
C THR A 210 13.52 3.73 7.32
N VAL A 211 13.15 4.31 8.46
CA VAL A 211 13.07 3.60 9.74
C VAL A 211 12.03 2.49 9.71
N LEU A 212 10.85 2.74 9.14
CA LEU A 212 9.79 1.73 9.00
C LEU A 212 10.29 0.49 8.22
N GLN A 213 11.03 0.70 7.13
CA GLN A 213 11.63 -0.40 6.37
C GLN A 213 12.77 -1.09 7.13
N ARG A 214 13.58 -0.34 7.90
CA ARG A 214 14.67 -0.92 8.70
C ARG A 214 14.17 -1.81 9.83
N MET A 215 13.03 -1.47 10.44
CA MET A 215 12.44 -2.27 11.51
C MET A 215 11.70 -3.52 11.00
N GLU A 216 11.13 -3.46 9.79
CA GLU A 216 10.49 -4.61 9.13
C GLU A 216 10.69 -4.48 7.60
N PRO A 217 11.52 -5.35 6.97
CA PRO A 217 11.83 -5.25 5.55
C PRO A 217 10.62 -5.36 4.60
N ARG A 218 9.49 -5.90 5.08
CA ARG A 218 8.22 -5.96 4.32
C ARG A 218 7.39 -4.67 4.41
N ASN A 219 7.83 -3.69 5.20
CA ASN A 219 7.25 -2.36 5.19
C ASN A 219 7.76 -1.61 3.95
N HIS A 220 6.84 -1.33 3.03
CA HIS A 220 7.11 -0.61 1.80
C HIS A 220 6.53 0.80 1.88
N TYR A 221 6.87 1.48 2.99
CA TYR A 221 6.37 2.83 3.24
C TYR A 221 7.16 3.86 2.43
N HIS A 222 6.43 4.71 1.73
CA HIS A 222 6.95 5.84 0.98
C HIS A 222 6.16 7.09 1.32
N TYR A 223 6.80 8.24 1.21
CA TYR A 223 6.09 9.52 1.32
C TYR A 223 5.53 9.94 -0.04
N TYR A 224 4.39 10.64 -0.01
CA TYR A 224 3.75 11.26 -1.17
C TYR A 224 3.34 12.69 -0.83
N ARG A 225 3.40 13.58 -1.81
CA ARG A 225 3.06 14.99 -1.65
C ARG A 225 1.86 15.38 -2.50
N TYR A 226 1.06 16.28 -1.97
CA TYR A 226 -0.14 16.79 -2.63
C TYR A 226 -0.20 18.30 -2.55
N ASP A 227 -0.80 18.90 -3.59
CA ASP A 227 -1.01 20.34 -3.66
C ASP A 227 -2.18 20.79 -2.79
N THR A 228 -3.15 19.90 -2.56
CA THR A 228 -4.36 20.18 -1.80
C THR A 228 -4.51 19.21 -0.63
N ARG A 229 -5.19 19.67 0.43
CA ARG A 229 -5.49 18.83 1.60
C ARG A 229 -6.56 17.79 1.26
N GLU A 230 -7.44 18.11 0.31
CA GLU A 230 -8.49 17.24 -0.19
C GLU A 230 -7.87 16.03 -0.90
N ASP A 231 -6.90 16.24 -1.80
CA ASP A 231 -6.19 15.16 -2.47
C ASP A 231 -5.38 14.32 -1.47
N ALA A 232 -4.69 14.96 -0.53
CA ALA A 232 -3.96 14.23 0.52
C ALA A 232 -4.90 13.37 1.38
N THR A 233 -6.09 13.87 1.70
CA THR A 233 -7.09 13.13 2.48
C THR A 233 -7.65 11.96 1.70
N GLY A 234 -8.03 12.18 0.43
CA GLY A 234 -8.50 11.13 -0.46
C GLY A 234 -7.45 10.03 -0.66
N ALA A 235 -6.18 10.42 -0.85
CA ALA A 235 -5.06 9.51 -0.97
C ALA A 235 -4.78 8.74 0.32
N ALA A 236 -4.85 9.38 1.48
CA ALA A 236 -4.66 8.69 2.76
C ALA A 236 -5.70 7.58 2.95
N VAL A 237 -6.98 7.85 2.64
CA VAL A 237 -8.04 6.84 2.71
C VAL A 237 -7.83 5.74 1.67
N TYR A 238 -7.47 6.09 0.43
CA TYR A 238 -7.15 5.11 -0.61
C TYR A 238 -6.06 4.15 -0.16
N TRP A 239 -4.93 4.67 0.31
CA TRP A 239 -3.79 3.85 0.70
C TRP A 239 -4.09 3.02 1.94
N LEU A 240 -4.86 3.55 2.89
CA LEU A 240 -5.37 2.79 4.03
C LEU A 240 -6.11 1.54 3.54
N VAL A 241 -7.13 1.71 2.70
CA VAL A 241 -7.97 0.58 2.28
C VAL A 241 -7.26 -0.34 1.30
N ARG A 242 -6.33 0.18 0.49
CA ARG A 242 -5.53 -0.59 -0.46
C ARG A 242 -4.49 -1.45 0.24
N SER A 243 -3.79 -0.91 1.24
CA SER A 243 -2.72 -1.63 1.94
C SER A 243 -3.23 -2.44 3.12
N GLY A 244 -4.35 -2.03 3.72
CA GLY A 244 -4.81 -2.57 4.99
C GLY A 244 -3.86 -2.24 6.13
N LYS A 245 -3.15 -1.11 6.06
CA LYS A 245 -2.13 -0.68 7.03
C LYS A 245 -2.32 0.81 7.39
N PRO A 246 -1.91 1.24 8.59
CA PRO A 246 -2.07 2.63 9.02
C PRO A 246 -1.35 3.60 8.08
N VAL A 247 -1.91 4.79 7.90
CA VAL A 247 -1.31 5.85 7.10
C VAL A 247 -0.83 6.94 8.02
N MET A 248 0.46 7.29 7.97
CA MET A 248 0.93 8.45 8.72
C MET A 248 0.62 9.71 7.92
N VAL A 249 0.06 10.71 8.58
CA VAL A 249 -0.17 12.03 8.00
C VAL A 249 0.77 13.00 8.69
N ILE A 250 1.51 13.79 7.91
CA ILE A 250 2.29 14.86 8.51
C ILE A 250 1.51 16.16 8.45
N SER A 251 1.27 16.70 9.64
CA SER A 251 0.33 17.75 9.98
C SER A 251 1.04 18.86 10.76
N LEU A 252 0.31 19.88 11.22
CA LEU A 252 0.90 21.04 11.93
C LEU A 252 2.04 21.67 11.14
N ALA A 253 1.82 21.82 9.83
CA ALA A 253 2.80 22.34 8.89
C ALA A 253 4.16 21.63 8.93
N GLY A 254 4.18 20.32 9.24
CA GLY A 254 5.41 19.53 9.34
C GLY A 254 5.90 19.32 10.76
N GLN A 255 5.05 19.46 11.79
CA GLN A 255 5.45 19.35 13.20
C GLN A 255 4.65 18.31 13.99
N HIS A 256 3.63 17.69 13.39
CA HIS A 256 2.85 16.65 14.06
C HIS A 256 2.60 15.46 13.13
N GLY A 257 2.60 14.24 13.67
CA GLY A 257 2.57 13.02 12.88
C GLY A 257 1.60 11.97 13.43
N PRO A 258 0.26 12.19 13.41
CA PRO A 258 -0.72 11.17 13.78
C PRO A 258 -0.82 10.05 12.73
N VAL A 259 -1.50 8.96 13.09
CA VAL A 259 -1.83 7.88 12.15
C VAL A 259 -3.32 7.83 11.87
N LEU A 260 -3.67 7.81 10.60
CA LEU A 260 -5.01 7.52 10.10
C LEU A 260 -5.18 6.00 10.06
N ILE A 261 -6.22 5.52 10.74
CA ILE A 261 -6.54 4.09 10.87
C ILE A 261 -7.93 3.75 10.34
N GLY A 262 -8.69 4.75 9.90
CA GLY A 262 -10.04 4.56 9.40
C GLY A 262 -10.62 5.84 8.81
N PHE A 263 -11.85 5.73 8.33
CA PHE A 263 -12.62 6.84 7.79
C PHE A 263 -14.12 6.64 8.01
N GLN A 264 -14.87 7.70 7.79
CA GLN A 264 -16.33 7.67 7.69
C GLN A 264 -16.72 8.16 6.30
N GLY A 265 -17.68 7.47 5.68
CA GLY A 265 -18.20 7.81 4.35
C GLY A 265 -18.16 6.61 3.41
N THR A 266 -18.04 6.87 2.11
CA THR A 266 -17.96 5.85 1.06
C THR A 266 -16.66 5.97 0.30
N TYR A 267 -16.02 4.82 0.04
CA TYR A 267 -14.91 4.70 -0.88
C TYR A 267 -15.18 3.52 -1.82
N GLY A 268 -15.25 3.81 -3.10
CA GLY A 268 -15.63 2.94 -4.19
C GLY A 268 -14.46 2.11 -4.71
N THR A 269 -14.56 1.70 -5.96
CA THR A 269 -13.65 0.72 -6.56
C THR A 269 -12.30 1.32 -6.94
N TYR A 270 -12.29 2.57 -7.39
CA TYR A 270 -11.10 3.26 -7.89
C TYR A 270 -10.86 4.55 -7.12
N TYR A 271 -9.65 5.07 -7.21
CA TYR A 271 -9.28 6.33 -6.56
C TYR A 271 -10.13 7.51 -7.02
N ASP A 272 -10.43 7.56 -8.31
CA ASP A 272 -11.16 8.63 -9.00
C ASP A 272 -12.66 8.35 -9.15
N ASP A 273 -13.19 7.36 -8.42
CA ASP A 273 -14.62 7.03 -8.46
C ASP A 273 -15.45 8.25 -7.99
N PRO A 274 -16.39 8.77 -8.82
CA PRO A 274 -17.20 9.93 -8.45
C PRO A 274 -18.12 9.68 -7.25
N ALA A 275 -18.34 8.42 -6.86
CA ALA A 275 -19.10 8.06 -5.67
C ALA A 275 -18.25 8.11 -4.37
N ASN A 276 -16.94 8.34 -4.48
CA ASN A 276 -16.06 8.55 -3.33
C ASN A 276 -16.53 9.77 -2.54
N ARG A 277 -16.91 9.56 -1.28
CA ARG A 277 -17.40 10.61 -0.39
C ARG A 277 -16.95 10.34 1.03
N ILE A 278 -15.82 10.93 1.40
CA ILE A 278 -15.32 10.90 2.76
C ILE A 278 -16.03 12.02 3.54
N THR A 279 -16.50 11.75 4.76
CA THR A 279 -17.14 12.73 5.65
C THR A 279 -16.39 12.91 6.96
N GLY A 280 -15.45 12.01 7.26
CA GLY A 280 -14.54 12.13 8.39
C GLY A 280 -13.41 11.11 8.30
N VAL A 281 -12.40 11.31 9.14
CA VAL A 281 -11.25 10.40 9.28
C VAL A 281 -11.15 9.90 10.70
N ILE A 282 -10.64 8.70 10.90
CA ILE A 282 -10.44 8.09 12.22
C ILE A 282 -8.96 8.01 12.48
N VAL A 283 -8.49 8.68 13.53
CA VAL A 283 -7.06 8.83 13.82
C VAL A 283 -6.69 8.33 15.21
N GLU A 284 -5.50 7.77 15.31
CA GLU A 284 -4.78 7.69 16.58
C GLU A 284 -3.75 8.80 16.64
N ASP A 285 -3.69 9.46 17.80
CA ASP A 285 -2.81 10.60 18.03
C ASP A 285 -1.93 10.33 19.25
N PRO A 286 -0.60 10.18 19.08
CA PRO A 286 0.33 9.89 20.18
C PRO A 286 0.34 10.91 21.31
N GLN A 287 -0.05 12.16 21.03
CA GLN A 287 -0.03 13.24 22.01
C GLN A 287 -1.42 13.45 22.63
N ARG A 288 -2.48 13.48 21.81
CA ARG A 288 -3.86 13.74 22.28
C ARG A 288 -4.50 12.52 22.93
N GLY A 289 -3.98 11.33 22.67
CA GLY A 289 -4.31 10.11 23.39
C GLY A 289 -3.67 10.05 24.77
N ASP A 290 -2.65 10.87 25.08
CA ASP A 290 -1.99 10.83 26.39
C ASP A 290 -2.81 11.56 27.45
N LEU A 291 -3.36 10.79 28.39
CA LEU A 291 -4.22 11.29 29.47
C LEU A 291 -3.47 11.53 30.78
N SER A 292 -2.13 11.36 30.80
CA SER A 292 -1.33 11.54 31.99
C SER A 292 -1.39 13.00 32.47
N PRO A 293 -1.75 13.27 33.74
CA PRO A 293 -1.76 14.63 34.28
C PRO A 293 -0.41 15.34 34.14
N ALA A 294 0.70 14.60 34.19
CA ALA A 294 2.05 15.16 34.08
C ALA A 294 2.33 15.78 32.69
N THR A 295 1.65 15.31 31.64
CA THR A 295 1.89 15.74 30.26
C THR A 295 0.84 16.74 29.77
N GLN A 296 -0.26 16.96 30.53
CA GLN A 296 -1.40 17.80 30.10
C GLN A 296 -1.01 19.24 29.74
N ASN A 297 0.02 19.78 30.39
CA ASN A 297 0.53 21.13 30.11
C ASN A 297 1.34 21.22 28.80
N ARG A 298 1.64 20.10 28.14
CA ARG A 298 2.31 20.03 26.84
C ARG A 298 1.26 20.13 25.73
N ARG A 299 0.78 21.35 25.46
CA ARG A 299 -0.36 21.73 24.57
C ARG A 299 -1.73 21.74 25.26
N PRO A 300 -1.94 22.62 26.26
CA PRO A 300 -3.20 22.72 26.99
C PRO A 300 -4.35 23.28 26.13
N ASP A 301 -4.02 23.87 24.98
CA ASP A 301 -4.97 24.40 24.00
C ASP A 301 -5.68 23.31 23.19
N LYS A 302 -5.22 22.06 23.25
CA LYS A 302 -5.79 20.94 22.49
C LYS A 302 -6.48 19.95 23.41
N TYR A 303 -7.70 19.56 23.03
CA TYR A 303 -8.46 18.59 23.80
C TYR A 303 -7.80 17.20 23.71
N ARG A 304 -7.83 16.44 24.82
CA ARG A 304 -7.30 15.08 24.90
C ARG A 304 -8.41 14.12 25.30
N THR A 305 -8.42 12.93 24.71
CA THR A 305 -9.45 11.91 25.00
C THR A 305 -8.89 10.51 24.78
N ALA A 306 -9.46 9.52 25.48
CA ALA A 306 -9.17 8.11 25.22
C ALA A 306 -9.55 7.67 23.79
N GLY A 307 -10.40 8.44 23.09
CA GLY A 307 -10.75 8.16 21.69
C GLY A 307 -9.51 8.13 20.80
N PHE A 308 -8.53 9.01 21.03
CA PHE A 308 -7.28 9.02 20.27
C PHE A 308 -6.36 7.82 20.54
N GLN A 309 -6.63 7.02 21.57
CA GLN A 309 -5.90 5.77 21.83
C GLN A 309 -6.47 4.58 21.06
N THR A 310 -7.66 4.72 20.49
CA THR A 310 -8.38 3.62 19.84
C THR A 310 -8.96 4.00 18.48
N GLY A 311 -8.70 5.22 18.01
CA GLY A 311 -9.30 5.80 16.82
C GLY A 311 -10.41 6.81 17.13
N GLN A 312 -10.07 8.10 17.15
CA GLN A 312 -11.00 9.21 17.26
C GLN A 312 -11.53 9.60 15.89
N LEU A 313 -12.85 9.61 15.73
CA LEU A 313 -13.47 10.20 14.53
C LEU A 313 -13.32 11.72 14.58
N LEU A 314 -12.79 12.28 13.51
CA LEU A 314 -12.70 13.70 13.23
C LEU A 314 -13.59 14.02 12.03
N SER A 315 -14.40 15.07 12.14
CA SER A 315 -15.11 15.62 10.99
C SER A 315 -14.13 16.21 9.98
N LEU A 316 -14.49 16.26 8.70
CA LEU A 316 -13.65 16.93 7.70
C LEU A 316 -13.43 18.42 8.00
N ASP A 317 -14.37 19.08 8.66
CA ASP A 317 -14.21 20.48 9.06
C ASP A 317 -13.07 20.67 10.06
N GLU A 318 -12.99 19.79 11.07
CA GLU A 318 -11.86 19.81 12.02
C GLU A 318 -10.57 19.41 11.30
N TRP A 319 -10.59 18.26 10.62
CA TRP A 319 -9.45 17.70 9.88
C TRP A 319 -8.81 18.70 8.90
N SER A 320 -9.63 19.52 8.26
CA SER A 320 -9.20 20.45 7.23
C SER A 320 -8.95 21.87 7.73
N ARG A 321 -9.20 22.20 9.00
CA ARG A 321 -9.01 23.58 9.52
C ARG A 321 -8.10 23.64 10.74
N ASP A 322 -8.13 22.63 11.59
CA ASP A 322 -7.28 22.60 12.76
C ASP A 322 -5.81 22.44 12.33
N GLU A 323 -4.95 23.23 12.95
CA GLU A 323 -3.52 23.17 12.68
C GLU A 323 -2.90 21.79 12.94
N TRP A 324 -3.42 21.00 13.88
CA TRP A 324 -2.88 19.66 14.19
C TRP A 324 -3.17 18.61 13.13
N TRP A 325 -3.95 18.94 12.11
CA TRP A 325 -4.38 18.02 11.07
C TRP A 325 -3.88 18.52 9.71
N LEU A 326 -4.66 18.36 8.64
CA LEU A 326 -4.34 18.88 7.30
C LEU A 326 -4.83 20.33 7.11
N GLY A 327 -4.87 21.13 8.18
CA GLY A 327 -5.20 22.55 8.11
C GLY A 327 -4.18 23.39 7.35
N PHE A 328 -2.90 23.02 7.42
CA PHE A 328 -1.80 23.78 6.82
C PHE A 328 -0.79 22.87 6.11
N PRO A 329 -0.30 23.27 4.93
CA PRO A 329 0.78 22.55 4.25
C PRO A 329 2.10 22.71 5.00
N TYR A 330 3.09 21.90 4.65
CA TYR A 330 4.45 21.99 5.17
C TYR A 330 5.02 23.41 5.10
N ALA A 331 5.37 23.97 6.24
CA ALA A 331 6.04 25.25 6.35
C ALA A 331 7.56 25.07 6.42
N SER A 332 8.29 26.04 5.86
CA SER A 332 9.77 26.08 5.92
C SER A 332 10.29 26.84 7.13
N PRO A 333 9.77 28.02 7.53
CA PRO A 333 10.03 28.50 8.87
C PRO A 333 9.09 27.79 9.84
N ILE A 334 9.65 26.95 10.70
CA ILE A 334 8.89 26.38 11.82
C ILE A 334 9.07 27.24 13.08
N PRO A 335 8.00 27.53 13.83
CA PRO A 335 8.13 28.13 15.14
C PRO A 335 8.70 27.09 16.12
N MET A 336 9.73 27.49 16.86
CA MET A 336 10.35 26.68 17.90
C MET A 336 9.80 27.06 19.28
N PRO A 337 9.84 26.16 20.29
CA PRO A 337 9.36 26.45 21.64
C PRO A 337 10.02 27.66 22.32
N ASP A 338 11.26 27.99 21.94
CA ASP A 338 12.01 29.14 22.44
C ASP A 338 11.65 30.47 21.77
N GLY A 339 10.64 30.47 20.88
CA GLY A 339 10.20 31.65 20.13
C GLY A 339 11.05 31.95 18.88
N SER A 340 12.12 31.19 18.64
CA SER A 340 12.88 31.29 17.40
C SER A 340 12.13 30.68 16.22
N ARG A 341 12.59 30.97 15.00
CA ARG A 341 12.12 30.32 13.78
C ARG A 341 13.27 29.52 13.18
N LEU A 342 13.11 28.21 13.10
CA LEU A 342 14.06 27.36 12.42
C LEU A 342 13.64 27.24 10.96
N ALA A 343 14.50 27.71 10.06
CA ALA A 343 14.35 27.46 8.64
C ALA A 343 14.78 26.02 8.33
N ILE A 344 13.81 25.15 8.10
CA ILE A 344 14.05 23.78 7.67
C ILE A 344 14.01 23.76 6.15
N ASP A 345 15.10 23.28 5.53
CA ASP A 345 15.09 22.93 4.12
C ASP A 345 14.23 21.68 3.94
N ARG A 346 13.07 21.88 3.32
CA ARG A 346 12.06 20.84 3.13
C ARG A 346 12.38 20.07 1.84
N ASN A 347 13.38 19.20 1.91
CA ASN A 347 13.90 18.43 0.79
C ASN A 347 14.29 17.00 1.20
N ASP A 348 14.18 16.05 0.27
CA ASP A 348 14.67 14.68 0.37
C ASP A 348 16.11 14.50 -0.15
N GLY A 349 16.71 15.56 -0.71
CA GLY A 349 18.05 15.59 -1.29
C GLY A 349 18.12 15.01 -2.72
N VAL A 350 16.99 14.61 -3.31
CA VAL A 350 16.90 14.03 -4.65
C VAL A 350 16.22 15.01 -5.62
N TYR A 351 15.23 15.76 -5.16
CA TYR A 351 14.48 16.71 -5.99
C TYR A 351 14.89 18.18 -5.75
N PRO A 352 14.57 19.11 -6.67
CA PRO A 352 14.83 20.53 -6.48
C PRO A 352 14.14 21.11 -5.24
N THR A 353 14.84 22.01 -4.52
CA THR A 353 14.30 22.73 -3.36
C THR A 353 13.35 23.88 -3.79
N PRO A 354 12.21 24.10 -3.09
CA PRO A 354 11.69 23.29 -2.00
C PRO A 354 10.84 22.11 -2.50
N HIS A 355 11.11 20.92 -1.99
CA HIS A 355 10.40 19.72 -2.39
C HIS A 355 9.10 19.53 -1.58
N TRP A 356 9.14 19.57 -0.24
CA TRP A 356 7.94 19.42 0.60
C TRP A 356 7.25 20.74 0.93
N ALA A 357 7.91 21.90 0.83
CA ALA A 357 7.30 23.16 1.26
C ALA A 357 6.05 23.50 0.44
N GLY A 358 5.00 23.95 1.13
CA GLY A 358 3.71 24.25 0.51
C GLY A 358 2.93 23.01 0.07
N LYS A 359 3.35 21.81 0.44
CA LYS A 359 2.65 20.55 0.14
C LYS A 359 2.05 19.91 1.39
N PHE A 360 1.06 19.06 1.19
CA PHE A 360 0.55 18.14 2.20
C PHE A 360 1.24 16.78 2.01
N VAL A 361 1.72 16.18 3.09
CA VAL A 361 2.55 14.96 3.01
C VAL A 361 1.91 13.84 3.80
N ILE A 362 1.84 12.67 3.18
CA ILE A 362 1.44 11.41 3.83
C ILE A 362 2.55 10.38 3.64
N ILE A 363 2.64 9.41 4.54
CA ILE A 363 3.52 8.26 4.43
C ILE A 363 2.65 6.99 4.47
N VAL A 364 2.78 6.18 3.43
CA VAL A 364 1.87 5.06 3.14
C VAL A 364 2.64 3.85 2.68
N ASP A 365 2.16 2.66 3.02
CA ASP A 365 2.64 1.42 2.41
C ASP A 365 2.04 1.27 1.02
N ASP A 366 2.83 1.54 -0.02
CA ASP A 366 2.36 1.44 -1.40
C ASP A 366 2.60 0.07 -2.04
N GLY A 367 3.35 -0.79 -1.34
CA GLY A 367 3.73 -2.13 -1.77
C GLY A 367 4.85 -2.16 -2.80
N ASP A 368 5.54 -1.04 -3.05
CA ASP A 368 6.70 -0.98 -3.94
C ASP A 368 7.96 -1.46 -3.19
N ALA A 369 8.43 -2.67 -3.53
CA ALA A 369 9.64 -3.23 -2.97
C ALA A 369 10.91 -2.83 -3.74
N GLU A 370 10.78 -2.21 -4.92
CA GLU A 370 11.89 -1.86 -5.79
C GLU A 370 12.35 -0.41 -5.60
N ASN A 371 11.40 0.49 -5.36
CA ASN A 371 11.72 1.88 -5.03
C ASN A 371 12.23 1.97 -3.58
N PRO A 372 13.35 2.68 -3.34
CA PRO A 372 13.88 2.85 -1.99
C PRO A 372 13.04 3.86 -1.20
N PRO A 373 12.95 3.68 0.14
CA PRO A 373 12.09 4.51 1.01
C PRO A 373 12.59 5.96 1.17
N ASP A 374 13.83 6.24 0.77
CA ASP A 374 14.42 7.58 0.83
C ASP A 374 14.01 8.47 -0.35
N ARG A 375 12.98 8.08 -1.09
CA ARG A 375 12.43 8.79 -2.26
C ARG A 375 10.92 8.86 -2.21
N GLU A 376 10.38 9.86 -2.90
CA GLU A 376 8.94 9.98 -3.15
C GLU A 376 8.44 8.71 -3.85
N GLY A 377 7.30 8.21 -3.38
CA GLY A 377 6.68 7.02 -3.94
C GLY A 377 6.26 7.22 -5.39
N ARG A 378 6.23 6.12 -6.15
CA ARG A 378 6.04 6.14 -7.61
C ARG A 378 4.80 5.39 -8.06
N VAL A 379 4.13 4.71 -7.14
CA VAL A 379 2.94 3.92 -7.45
C VAL A 379 1.79 4.89 -7.70
N ARG A 380 1.27 4.84 -8.92
CA ARG A 380 0.09 5.64 -9.28
C ARG A 380 -1.17 4.98 -8.74
N PHE A 381 -2.13 5.80 -8.37
CA PHE A 381 -3.53 5.41 -8.22
C PHE A 381 -3.97 4.72 -9.51
N ARG A 382 -4.38 3.45 -9.43
CA ARG A 382 -4.80 2.65 -10.59
C ARG A 382 -6.28 2.35 -10.51
#